data_AF-A0A524DEW2-F1
#
_entry.id   AF-A0A524DEW2-F1
#
_cell.length_a   1.000
_cell.length_b   1.000
_cell.length_c   1.000
_cell.angle_alpha   90.00
_cell.angle_beta   90.00
_cell.angle_gamma   90.00
#
_symmetry.space_group_name_H-M   'P 1'
#
loop_
_entity.id
_entity.type
_entity.pdbx_description
1 polymer ?
#
loop_
_entity_poly.entity_id
_entity_poly.type
_entity_poly.pdbx_seq_one_letter_code
_entity_poly.pdbx_strand_id
1 'polypeptide(L)'
;MGKKKKIREDFDIIFQNGNEKAIKEYLEKYPWLLDEVSSSMDDTMSEQHQIIAAIGVMEDELNDSVPFNEINHCLKEDFSISKRDEEIQKILYDIENLHLVEKQPNGWILTNEGEKICDVYLNKNLNDLEL
;
A
#
# COMPACT_ATOMS: atom_id res chain seq x y z
N MET A 1 -26.25 -19.86 2.30
CA MET A 1 -25.50 -18.60 2.06
C MET A 1 -25.28 -17.74 3.31
N GLY A 2 -26.16 -17.73 4.33
CA GLY A 2 -25.99 -16.86 5.51
C GLY A 2 -24.82 -17.16 6.46
N LYS A 3 -24.35 -18.42 6.57
CA LYS A 3 -23.23 -18.78 7.47
C LYS A 3 -21.87 -18.24 6.99
N LYS A 4 -21.60 -18.31 5.69
CA LYS A 4 -20.36 -17.74 5.10
C LYS A 4 -20.28 -16.23 5.28
N LYS A 5 -21.41 -15.52 5.05
CA LYS A 5 -21.50 -14.06 5.22
C LYS A 5 -21.18 -13.65 6.66
N LYS A 6 -21.75 -14.34 7.65
CA LYS A 6 -21.47 -14.07 9.06
C LYS A 6 -20.01 -14.32 9.45
N ILE A 7 -19.40 -15.38 8.91
CA ILE A 7 -17.98 -15.68 9.13
C ILE A 7 -17.07 -14.57 8.56
N ARG A 8 -17.42 -13.97 7.41
CA ARG A 8 -16.71 -12.80 6.88
C ARG A 8 -16.84 -11.59 7.77
N GLU A 9 -18.07 -11.23 8.15
CA GLU A 9 -18.33 -10.06 9.00
C GLU A 9 -17.59 -10.18 10.35
N ASP A 10 -17.58 -11.36 10.94
CA ASP A 10 -16.84 -11.63 12.18
C ASP A 10 -15.32 -11.55 11.96
N PHE A 11 -14.82 -12.04 10.82
CA PHE A 11 -13.40 -11.95 10.46
C PHE A 11 -12.94 -10.52 10.19
N ASP A 12 -13.73 -9.72 9.46
CA ASP A 12 -13.40 -8.31 9.17
C ASP A 12 -13.24 -7.50 10.45
N ILE A 13 -14.10 -7.74 11.45
CA ILE A 13 -13.98 -7.11 12.77
C ILE A 13 -12.68 -7.53 13.45
N ILE A 14 -12.34 -8.82 13.43
CA ILE A 14 -11.12 -9.34 14.04
C ILE A 14 -9.87 -8.77 13.35
N PHE A 15 -9.92 -8.68 12.02
CA PHE A 15 -8.85 -8.18 11.17
C PHE A 15 -8.62 -6.68 11.37
N GLN A 16 -9.70 -5.87 11.36
CA GLN A 16 -9.65 -4.43 11.67
C GLN A 16 -9.11 -4.13 13.07
N ASN A 17 -9.37 -5.01 14.04
CA ASN A 17 -8.85 -4.87 15.40
C ASN A 17 -7.39 -5.36 15.56
N GLY A 18 -6.74 -5.85 14.50
CA GLY A 18 -5.34 -6.26 14.52
C GLY A 18 -5.04 -7.44 15.47
N ASN A 19 -6.03 -8.28 15.78
CA ASN A 19 -5.84 -9.39 16.72
C ASN A 19 -5.20 -10.59 16.01
N GLU A 20 -3.87 -10.57 15.85
CA GLU A 20 -3.10 -11.59 15.12
C GLU A 20 -3.42 -13.04 15.53
N LYS A 21 -3.62 -13.28 16.83
CA LYS A 21 -3.93 -14.63 17.33
C LYS A 21 -5.29 -15.11 16.80
N ALA A 22 -6.31 -14.25 16.89
CA ALA A 22 -7.63 -14.56 16.39
C ALA A 22 -7.67 -14.63 14.86
N ILE A 23 -6.88 -13.81 14.16
CA ILE A 23 -6.71 -13.86 12.70
C ILE A 23 -6.16 -15.24 12.31
N LYS A 24 -5.07 -15.70 12.95
CA LYS A 24 -4.48 -17.03 12.68
C LYS A 24 -5.47 -18.15 12.94
N GLU A 25 -6.15 -18.14 14.10
CA GLU A 25 -7.15 -19.16 14.44
C GLU A 25 -8.32 -19.20 13.43
N TYR A 26 -8.75 -18.04 12.91
CA TYR A 26 -9.80 -17.97 11.89
C TYR A 26 -9.33 -18.46 10.52
N LEU A 27 -8.12 -18.10 10.10
CA LEU A 27 -7.55 -18.54 8.83
C LEU A 27 -7.28 -20.05 8.82
N GLU A 28 -6.83 -20.63 9.94
CA GLU A 28 -6.70 -22.09 10.08
C GLU A 28 -8.06 -22.79 10.00
N LYS A 29 -9.09 -22.23 10.61
CA LYS A 29 -10.44 -22.81 10.65
C LYS A 29 -11.20 -22.63 9.34
N TYR A 30 -10.93 -21.56 8.61
CA TYR A 30 -11.58 -21.21 7.35
C TYR A 30 -10.53 -20.78 6.31
N PRO A 31 -9.76 -21.71 5.72
CA PRO A 31 -8.68 -21.37 4.80
C PRO A 31 -9.10 -20.54 3.59
N TRP A 32 -10.35 -20.68 3.12
CA TRP A 32 -10.92 -19.87 2.04
C TRP A 32 -11.05 -18.38 2.36
N LEU A 33 -10.97 -17.98 3.64
CA LEU A 33 -10.86 -16.56 4.01
C LEU A 33 -9.52 -16.00 3.56
N LEU A 34 -8.45 -16.81 3.53
CA LEU A 34 -7.15 -16.38 3.04
C LEU A 34 -7.24 -15.99 1.56
N ASP A 35 -7.93 -16.78 0.73
CA ASP A 35 -8.09 -16.48 -0.70
C ASP A 35 -8.90 -15.19 -0.94
N GLU A 36 -9.88 -14.92 -0.08
CA GLU A 36 -10.75 -13.74 -0.22
C GLU A 36 -10.14 -12.46 0.35
N VAL A 37 -9.36 -12.59 1.43
CA VAL A 37 -8.70 -11.46 2.10
C VAL A 37 -7.35 -11.16 1.43
N SER A 38 -6.65 -12.17 0.90
CA SER A 38 -5.44 -11.93 0.08
C SER A 38 -5.76 -11.07 -1.11
N SER A 39 -6.90 -11.29 -1.79
CA SER A 39 -7.30 -10.45 -2.93
C SER A 39 -7.47 -8.97 -2.55
N SER A 40 -8.08 -8.68 -1.39
CA SER A 40 -8.26 -7.28 -0.94
C SER A 40 -7.00 -6.68 -0.29
N MET A 41 -6.17 -7.51 0.35
CA MET A 41 -4.84 -7.12 0.84
C MET A 41 -3.89 -6.84 -0.33
N ASP A 42 -3.96 -7.63 -1.40
CA ASP A 42 -3.17 -7.45 -2.61
C ASP A 42 -3.51 -6.11 -3.28
N ASP A 43 -4.80 -5.76 -3.38
CA ASP A 43 -5.21 -4.45 -3.92
C ASP A 43 -4.72 -3.30 -3.03
N THR A 44 -4.93 -3.38 -1.71
CA THR A 44 -4.51 -2.31 -0.78
C THR A 44 -2.99 -2.16 -0.74
N MET A 45 -2.25 -3.28 -0.71
CA MET A 45 -0.78 -3.28 -0.76
C MET A 45 -0.28 -2.80 -2.10
N SER A 46 -0.95 -3.14 -3.21
CA SER A 46 -0.64 -2.61 -4.54
C SER A 46 -0.75 -1.08 -4.56
N GLU A 47 -1.83 -0.52 -4.00
CA GLU A 47 -2.01 0.93 -3.91
C GLU A 47 -0.96 1.62 -3.04
N GLN A 48 -0.60 1.02 -1.89
CA GLN A 48 0.48 1.53 -1.04
C GLN A 48 1.83 1.50 -1.77
N HIS A 49 2.15 0.39 -2.44
CA HIS A 49 3.38 0.23 -3.20
C HIS A 49 3.47 1.22 -4.37
N GLN A 50 2.35 1.52 -5.05
CA GLN A 50 2.29 2.54 -6.10
C GLN A 50 2.67 3.93 -5.59
N ILE A 51 2.15 4.34 -4.43
CA ILE A 51 2.50 5.64 -3.85
C ILE A 51 3.94 5.65 -3.35
N ILE A 52 4.40 4.57 -2.72
CA ILE A 52 5.80 4.43 -2.30
C ILE A 52 6.75 4.53 -3.51
N ALA A 53 6.40 3.90 -4.63
CA ALA A 53 7.18 3.97 -5.87
C ALA A 53 7.21 5.39 -6.45
N ALA A 54 6.07 6.09 -6.47
CA ALA A 54 6.02 7.48 -6.92
C ALA A 54 6.85 8.42 -6.03
N ILE A 55 6.86 8.20 -4.71
CA ILE A 55 7.75 8.96 -3.81
C ILE A 55 9.20 8.64 -4.14
N GLY A 56 9.58 7.36 -4.27
CA GLY A 56 10.97 6.98 -4.55
C GLY A 56 11.51 7.57 -5.85
N VAL A 57 10.74 7.51 -6.94
CA VAL A 57 11.13 8.10 -8.23
C VAL A 57 11.37 9.61 -8.08
N MET A 58 10.43 10.32 -7.45
CA MET A 58 10.56 11.77 -7.30
C MET A 58 11.61 12.18 -6.27
N GLU A 59 11.83 11.38 -5.23
CA GLU A 59 12.86 11.63 -4.22
C GLU A 59 14.25 11.57 -4.86
N ASP A 60 14.50 10.60 -5.73
CA ASP A 60 15.75 10.49 -6.51
C ASP A 60 15.93 11.68 -7.47
N GLU A 61 14.87 12.16 -8.10
CA GLU A 61 14.92 13.31 -9.02
C GLU A 61 15.13 14.64 -8.32
N LEU A 62 14.43 14.85 -7.20
CA LEU A 62 14.48 16.11 -6.44
C LEU A 62 15.67 16.15 -5.49
N ASN A 63 16.18 14.99 -5.07
CA ASN A 63 17.17 14.81 -4.01
C ASN A 63 16.77 15.56 -2.72
N ASP A 64 15.47 15.58 -2.43
CA ASP A 64 14.81 16.22 -1.29
C ASP A 64 13.42 15.58 -1.07
N SER A 65 12.75 15.94 0.03
CA SER A 65 11.39 15.49 0.34
C SER A 65 10.39 15.82 -0.76
N VAL A 66 9.54 14.85 -1.09
CA VAL A 66 8.61 14.93 -2.21
C VAL A 66 7.30 15.59 -1.78
N PRO A 67 6.93 16.75 -2.33
CA PRO A 67 5.66 17.39 -2.01
C PRO A 67 4.49 16.66 -2.66
N PHE A 68 3.30 16.82 -2.08
CA PHE A 68 2.08 16.12 -2.52
C PHE A 68 1.78 16.26 -4.02
N ASN A 69 2.01 17.45 -4.57
CA ASN A 69 1.75 17.73 -5.98
C ASN A 69 2.64 16.91 -6.91
N GLU A 70 3.89 16.68 -6.53
CA GLU A 70 4.84 15.87 -7.31
C GLU A 70 4.49 14.39 -7.21
N ILE A 71 4.05 13.91 -6.04
CA ILE A 71 3.52 12.55 -5.88
C ILE A 71 2.33 12.32 -6.81
N ASN A 72 1.37 13.25 -6.81
CA ASN A 72 0.17 13.15 -7.64
C ASN A 72 0.51 13.25 -9.15
N HIS A 73 1.44 14.13 -9.50
CA HIS A 73 1.93 14.26 -10.87
C HIS A 73 2.60 12.97 -11.37
N CYS A 74 3.53 12.42 -10.58
CA CYS A 74 4.25 11.18 -10.90
C CYS A 74 3.29 9.99 -11.03
N LEU A 75 2.36 9.82 -10.08
CA LEU A 75 1.32 8.78 -10.16
C LEU A 75 0.56 8.84 -11.50
N LYS A 76 0.23 10.04 -11.95
CA LYS A 76 -0.55 10.24 -13.17
C LYS A 76 0.25 10.06 -14.44
N GLU A 77 1.43 10.66 -14.53
CA GLU A 77 2.21 10.71 -15.78
C GLU A 77 3.07 9.44 -15.93
N ASP A 78 3.75 9.00 -14.88
CA ASP A 78 4.69 7.87 -14.94
C ASP A 78 3.99 6.53 -14.75
N PHE A 79 3.04 6.46 -13.82
CA PHE A 79 2.33 5.21 -13.50
C PHE A 79 0.97 5.09 -14.18
N SER A 80 0.46 6.14 -14.86
CA SER A 80 -0.88 6.16 -15.44
C SER A 80 -2.01 5.87 -14.44
N ILE A 81 -1.80 6.22 -13.16
CA ILE A 81 -2.73 6.01 -12.05
C ILE A 81 -3.42 7.32 -11.71
N SER A 82 -4.74 7.34 -11.79
CA SER A 82 -5.56 8.46 -11.34
C SER A 82 -6.26 8.11 -10.04
N LYS A 83 -5.90 8.80 -8.95
CA LYS A 83 -6.56 8.71 -7.64
C LYS A 83 -7.01 10.09 -7.20
N ARG A 84 -8.05 10.16 -6.35
CA ARG A 84 -8.46 11.45 -5.75
C ARG A 84 -7.46 11.85 -4.68
N ASP A 85 -7.30 13.15 -4.47
CA ASP A 85 -6.37 13.67 -3.47
C ASP A 85 -6.61 13.09 -2.07
N GLU A 86 -7.88 12.92 -1.69
CA GLU A 86 -8.29 12.31 -0.41
C GLU A 86 -7.81 10.86 -0.26
N GLU A 87 -7.78 10.11 -1.36
CA GLU A 87 -7.33 8.70 -1.37
C GLU A 87 -5.81 8.62 -1.23
N ILE A 88 -5.09 9.49 -1.96
CA ILE A 88 -3.63 9.62 -1.85
C ILE A 88 -3.26 10.03 -0.42
N GLN A 89 -3.94 11.02 0.16
CA GLN A 89 -3.69 11.45 1.54
C GLN A 89 -3.94 10.35 2.57
N LYS A 90 -5.01 9.57 2.39
CA LYS A 90 -5.29 8.43 3.27
C LYS A 90 -4.18 7.39 3.19
N ILE A 91 -3.76 7.02 1.98
CA ILE A 91 -2.69 6.03 1.80
C ILE A 91 -1.37 6.56 2.37
N LEU A 92 -1.03 7.84 2.15
CA LEU A 92 0.14 8.50 2.73
C LEU A 92 0.14 8.40 4.26
N TYR A 93 -1.00 8.67 4.90
CA TYR A 93 -1.16 8.51 6.33
C TYR A 93 -0.98 7.06 6.79
N ASP A 94 -1.53 6.10 6.04
CA ASP A 94 -1.41 4.68 6.36
C ASP A 94 0.05 4.20 6.25
N ILE A 95 0.77 4.57 5.19
CA ILE A 95 2.19 4.17 5.00
C ILE A 95 3.15 4.93 5.94
N GLU A 96 2.79 6.14 6.37
CA GLU A 96 3.50 6.87 7.43
C GLU A 96 3.35 6.17 8.79
N ASN A 97 2.13 5.75 9.16
CA ASN A 97 1.91 4.97 10.39
C ASN A 97 2.66 3.63 10.38
N LEU A 98 2.85 3.04 9.20
CA LEU A 98 3.66 1.83 9.01
C LEU A 98 5.17 2.11 9.00
N HIS A 99 5.60 3.36 9.15
CA HIS A 99 7.01 3.79 9.14
C HIS A 99 7.73 3.47 7.81
N LEU A 100 6.99 3.42 6.71
CA LEU A 100 7.54 3.22 5.36
C LEU A 100 7.97 4.56 4.73
N VAL A 101 7.34 5.65 5.16
CA VAL A 101 7.70 7.02 4.77
C VAL A 101 7.75 7.89 6.01
N GLU A 102 8.49 8.99 5.94
CA GLU A 102 8.56 10.00 6.98
C GLU A 102 8.03 11.34 6.44
N LYS A 103 7.12 11.97 7.18
CA LYS A 103 6.61 13.29 6.85
C LYS A 103 7.64 14.37 7.21
N GLN A 104 8.11 15.09 6.20
CA GLN A 104 8.97 16.27 6.33
C GLN A 104 8.15 17.56 6.16
N PRO A 105 8.68 18.75 6.57
CA PRO A 105 7.98 20.02 6.42
C PRO A 105 7.51 20.31 4.99
N ASN A 106 8.26 19.86 3.98
CA ASN A 106 7.99 20.14 2.57
C ASN A 106 7.45 18.93 1.79
N GLY A 107 7.30 17.76 2.42
CA GLY A 107 7.01 16.56 1.64
C GLY A 107 7.04 15.27 2.44
N TRP A 108 7.32 14.17 1.74
CA TRP A 108 7.56 12.85 2.31
C TRP A 108 8.89 12.33 1.77
N ILE A 109 9.61 11.57 2.59
CA ILE A 109 10.80 10.82 2.20
C ILE A 109 10.58 9.35 2.49
N LEU A 110 11.22 8.47 1.74
CA LEU A 110 11.22 7.05 2.05
C LEU A 110 12.10 6.76 3.27
N THR A 111 11.68 5.78 4.06
CA THR A 111 12.59 5.14 5.01
C THR A 111 13.31 3.99 4.33
N ASN A 112 14.36 3.44 4.95
CA ASN A 112 15.05 2.25 4.43
C ASN A 112 14.12 1.04 4.15
N GLU A 113 12.99 0.92 4.87
CA GLU A 113 12.01 -0.13 4.58
C GLU A 113 11.09 0.25 3.42
N GLY A 114 10.71 1.53 3.29
CA GLY A 114 10.01 2.06 2.13
C GLY A 114 10.81 1.91 0.84
N GLU A 115 12.12 2.20 0.87
CA GLU A 115 13.03 2.02 -0.27
C GLU A 115 13.04 0.57 -0.78
N LYS A 116 13.12 -0.42 0.11
CA LYS A 116 13.08 -1.84 -0.29
C LYS A 116 11.77 -2.19 -1.01
N ILE A 117 10.65 -1.66 -0.54
CA ILE A 117 9.34 -1.87 -1.15
C ILE A 117 9.30 -1.18 -2.52
N CYS A 118 9.80 0.06 -2.60
CA CYS A 118 9.95 0.81 -3.83
C CYS A 118 10.74 0.00 -4.87
N ASP A 119 11.94 -0.46 -4.51
CA ASP A 119 12.82 -1.27 -5.37
C ASP A 119 12.12 -2.54 -5.85
N VAL A 120 11.44 -3.27 -4.95
CA VAL A 120 10.72 -4.50 -5.33
C VAL A 120 9.60 -4.20 -6.31
N TYR A 121 8.84 -3.11 -6.09
CA TYR A 121 7.75 -2.72 -6.97
C TYR A 121 8.26 -2.26 -8.33
N LEU A 122 9.27 -1.38 -8.35
CA LEU A 122 9.88 -0.88 -9.57
C LEU A 122 10.52 -2.01 -10.35
N ASN A 123 11.32 -2.88 -9.73
CA ASN A 123 11.92 -4.02 -10.44
C ASN A 123 10.88 -5.00 -11.01
N LYS A 124 9.73 -5.19 -10.35
CA LYS A 124 8.67 -6.05 -10.90
C LYS A 124 7.99 -5.43 -12.11
N ASN A 125 7.74 -4.13 -12.09
CA ASN A 125 7.01 -3.44 -13.15
C ASN A 125 7.92 -2.92 -14.28
N LEU A 126 9.20 -2.65 -14.01
CA LEU A 126 10.21 -2.26 -15.01
C LEU A 126 10.76 -3.49 -15.77
N ASN A 127 10.81 -4.68 -15.16
CA ASN A 127 11.14 -5.90 -15.90
C ASN A 127 10.08 -6.26 -16.96
N ASP A 128 8.86 -5.69 -16.88
CA ASP A 128 7.84 -5.78 -17.93
C ASP A 128 7.98 -4.69 -19.02
N LEU A 129 8.87 -3.71 -18.83
CA LEU A 129 9.15 -2.61 -19.76
C LEU A 129 10.44 -2.81 -20.58
N GLU A 130 11.31 -3.74 -20.20
CA GLU A 130 12.45 -4.18 -21.02
C GLU A 130 12.22 -5.57 -21.65
N LEU A 131 11.47 -5.61 -22.77
CA LEU A 131 11.57 -6.67 -23.79
C LEU A 131 11.07 -6.20 -25.17
#